data_AF-A0A523R807-F1
#
_entry.id   AF-A0A523R807-F1
#
_cell.length_a   1.000
_cell.length_b   1.000
_cell.length_c   1.000
_cell.angle_alpha   90.00
_cell.angle_beta   90.00
_cell.angle_gamma   90.00
#
_symmetry.space_group_name_H-M   'P 1'
#
loop_
_entity.id
_entity.type
_entity.pdbx_description
1 polymer ?
#
loop_
_entity_poly.entity_id
_entity_poly.type
_entity_poly.pdbx_seq_one_letter_code
_entity_poly.pdbx_strand_id
1 'polypeptide(L)'
;MNDTMEYSERVGGTVIFVLGVLGVLYFVAHQIWSTGFFTAKFSTLEMILFYGYLIAVMVSGALYGLFGRKHLSRYFDVFGGMMFAAVAITWLLMVFPFDFAYFADVLPDFLRFLVQWFSNDIARVLMVLGILVHLVGQVWMGLLFMFVRKARARESPKKSSYNQGTSQQNLTISEQIKNGGRVYGE
;
A
#
# COMPACT_ATOMS: atom_id res chain seq x y z
N MET A 1 -11.74 -15.07 -11.26
CA MET A 1 -10.41 -14.80 -10.66
C MET A 1 -10.66 -14.43 -9.21
N ASN A 2 -10.60 -15.38 -8.28
CA ASN A 2 -10.78 -15.07 -6.86
C ASN A 2 -9.46 -14.53 -6.31
N ASP A 3 -9.37 -13.21 -6.25
CA ASP A 3 -8.33 -12.46 -5.54
C ASP A 3 -8.73 -12.41 -4.04
N THR A 4 -9.02 -13.57 -3.45
CA THR A 4 -9.41 -13.67 -2.04
C THR A 4 -8.14 -13.69 -1.19
N MET A 5 -7.73 -12.50 -0.76
CA MET A 5 -6.66 -12.34 0.21
C MET A 5 -7.04 -13.01 1.52
N GLU A 6 -6.07 -13.67 2.13
CA GLU A 6 -6.25 -14.27 3.46
C GLU A 6 -6.61 -13.17 4.46
N TYR A 7 -7.48 -13.48 5.42
CA TYR A 7 -7.94 -12.47 6.39
C TYR A 7 -6.77 -11.83 7.14
N SER A 8 -5.76 -12.64 7.48
CA SER A 8 -4.49 -12.22 8.10
C SER A 8 -3.74 -11.18 7.25
N GLU A 9 -3.72 -11.32 5.92
CA GLU A 9 -3.10 -10.36 5.00
C GLU A 9 -3.88 -9.03 4.98
N ARG A 10 -5.20 -9.04 5.14
CA ARG A 10 -6.04 -7.83 5.07
C ARG A 10 -5.93 -6.96 6.32
N VAL A 11 -5.72 -7.58 7.49
CA VAL A 11 -5.61 -6.87 8.78
C VAL A 11 -4.55 -5.78 8.73
N GLY A 12 -3.38 -6.06 8.14
CA GLY A 12 -2.29 -5.08 8.04
C GLY A 12 -2.71 -3.79 7.31
N GLY A 13 -3.37 -3.92 6.16
CA GLY A 13 -3.85 -2.74 5.41
C GLY A 13 -4.94 -1.98 6.13
N THR A 14 -5.86 -2.69 6.79
CA THR A 14 -6.93 -2.08 7.59
C THR A 14 -6.36 -1.31 8.76
N VAL A 15 -5.37 -1.86 9.47
CA VAL A 15 -4.67 -1.17 10.56
C VAL A 15 -3.98 0.09 10.06
N ILE A 16 -3.26 0.02 8.93
CA ILE A 16 -2.63 1.20 8.31
C ILE A 16 -3.66 2.27 7.99
N PHE A 17 -4.80 1.90 7.40
CA PHE A 17 -5.85 2.85 7.07
C PHE A 17 -6.43 3.51 8.32
N VAL A 18 -6.78 2.72 9.35
CA VAL A 18 -7.37 3.24 10.60
C VAL A 18 -6.38 4.16 11.33
N LEU A 19 -5.12 3.75 11.47
CA LEU A 19 -4.08 4.59 12.06
C LEU A 19 -3.83 5.85 11.23
N GLY A 20 -3.92 5.78 9.91
CA GLY A 20 -3.85 6.93 9.01
C GLY A 20 -4.98 7.92 9.24
N VAL A 21 -6.23 7.45 9.37
CA VAL A 21 -7.38 8.30 9.71
C VAL A 21 -7.16 8.99 11.06
N LEU A 22 -6.76 8.23 12.09
CA LEU A 22 -6.49 8.77 13.41
C LEU A 22 -5.36 9.81 13.37
N GLY A 23 -4.29 9.54 12.62
CA GLY A 23 -3.18 10.46 12.41
C GLY A 23 -3.62 11.75 11.72
N VAL A 24 -4.43 11.67 10.66
CA VAL A 24 -4.98 12.87 10.00
C VAL A 24 -5.83 13.69 10.97
N LEU A 25 -6.72 13.05 11.73
CA LEU A 25 -7.54 13.75 12.73
C LEU A 25 -6.69 14.43 13.79
N TYR A 26 -5.63 13.77 14.24
CA TYR A 26 -4.66 14.30 15.19
C TYR A 26 -4.00 15.60 14.69
N PHE A 27 -3.49 15.57 13.46
CA PHE A 27 -2.85 16.74 12.86
C PHE A 27 -3.86 17.85 12.52
N VAL A 28 -5.07 17.50 12.10
CA VAL A 28 -6.14 18.48 11.91
C VAL A 28 -6.49 19.16 13.24
N ALA A 29 -6.53 18.44 14.36
CA ALA A 29 -6.74 19.03 15.67
C ALA A 29 -5.64 20.04 16.04
N HIS A 30 -4.37 19.74 15.76
CA HIS A 30 -3.26 20.70 15.92
C HIS A 30 -3.48 22.00 15.12
N GLN A 31 -4.04 21.92 13.91
CA GLN A 31 -4.35 23.10 13.10
C GLN A 31 -5.54 23.88 13.65
N ILE A 32 -6.64 23.21 13.98
CA ILE A 32 -7.87 23.86 14.48
C ILE A 32 -7.60 24.55 15.82
N TRP A 33 -6.80 23.92 16.69
CA TRP A 33 -6.49 24.45 18.02
C TRP A 33 -5.25 25.36 18.03
N SER A 34 -4.55 25.48 16.90
CA SER A 34 -3.37 26.34 16.76
C SER A 34 -2.34 26.13 17.86
N THR A 35 -2.03 24.87 18.20
CA THR A 35 -1.18 24.55 19.35
C THR A 35 0.25 25.04 19.23
N GLY A 36 0.69 25.43 18.02
CA GLY A 36 2.08 25.79 17.71
C GLY A 36 2.86 24.68 17.01
N PHE A 37 2.28 23.48 16.88
CA PHE A 37 2.93 22.35 16.18
C PHE A 37 3.25 22.68 14.71
N PHE A 38 2.33 23.32 14.00
CA PHE A 38 2.58 23.83 12.66
C PHE A 38 3.13 25.26 12.75
N THR A 39 4.39 25.42 12.36
CA THR A 39 5.09 26.71 12.39
C THR A 39 4.61 27.62 11.26
N ALA A 40 5.04 28.88 11.27
CA ALA A 40 4.77 29.83 10.18
C ALA A 40 5.29 29.39 8.79
N LYS A 41 6.20 28.41 8.74
CA LYS A 41 6.68 27.81 7.48
C LYS A 41 5.69 26.82 6.87
N PHE A 42 4.66 26.40 7.61
CA PHE A 42 3.65 25.48 7.13
C PHE A 42 2.63 26.21 6.25
N SER A 43 3.03 26.50 5.01
CA SER A 43 2.18 27.20 4.05
C SER A 43 1.31 26.22 3.26
N THR A 44 0.61 26.72 2.23
CA THR A 44 -0.25 25.91 1.37
C THR A 44 0.48 24.74 0.72
N LEU A 45 1.73 24.94 0.28
CA LEU A 45 2.51 23.87 -0.35
C LEU A 45 2.83 22.76 0.66
N GLU A 46 3.33 23.11 1.85
CA GLU A 46 3.65 22.16 2.91
C GLU A 46 2.40 21.39 3.35
N MET A 47 1.25 22.07 3.41
CA MET A 47 -0.04 21.45 3.71
C MET A 47 -0.43 20.41 2.67
N ILE A 48 -0.32 20.74 1.38
CA ILE A 48 -0.61 19.80 0.27
C ILE A 48 0.33 18.60 0.35
N LEU A 49 1.63 18.82 0.56
CA LEU A 49 2.61 17.75 0.62
C LEU A 49 2.40 16.85 1.85
N PHE A 50 2.14 17.44 3.02
CA PHE A 50 1.94 16.70 4.25
C PHE A 50 0.65 15.88 4.25
N TYR A 51 -0.50 16.50 3.98
CA TYR A 51 -1.77 15.78 3.94
C TYR A 51 -1.88 14.88 2.71
N GLY A 52 -1.35 15.31 1.57
CA GLY A 52 -1.24 14.45 0.40
C GLY A 52 -0.46 13.19 0.72
N TYR A 53 0.65 13.29 1.47
CA TYR A 53 1.45 12.13 1.87
C TYR A 53 0.65 11.17 2.75
N LEU A 54 -0.03 11.69 3.78
CA LEU A 54 -0.89 10.88 4.65
C LEU A 54 -2.02 10.19 3.86
N ILE A 55 -2.65 10.92 2.93
CA ILE A 55 -3.67 10.37 2.04
C ILE A 55 -3.09 9.27 1.16
N ALA A 56 -1.89 9.45 0.58
CA ALA A 56 -1.27 8.43 -0.25
C ALA A 56 -1.05 7.12 0.54
N VAL A 57 -0.53 7.21 1.77
CA VAL A 57 -0.36 6.04 2.65
C VAL A 57 -1.71 5.37 2.97
N MET A 58 -2.75 6.17 3.23
CA MET A 58 -4.10 5.66 3.47
C MET A 58 -4.71 4.99 2.25
N VAL A 59 -4.51 5.52 1.04
CA VAL A 59 -5.00 4.93 -0.20
C VAL A 59 -4.42 3.54 -0.40
N SER A 60 -3.11 3.35 -0.17
CA SER A 60 -2.48 2.03 -0.21
C SER A 60 -3.08 1.09 0.84
N GLY A 61 -3.24 1.55 2.09
CA GLY A 61 -3.88 0.79 3.16
C GLY A 61 -5.32 0.38 2.84
N ALA A 62 -6.12 1.28 2.28
CA ALA A 62 -7.51 1.04 1.90
C ALA A 62 -7.63 0.04 0.73
N LEU A 63 -6.84 0.25 -0.33
CA LEU A 63 -6.82 -0.63 -1.50
C LEU A 63 -6.41 -2.05 -1.10
N TYR A 64 -5.40 -2.19 -0.24
CA TYR A 64 -4.89 -3.47 0.21
C TYR A 64 -5.81 -4.13 1.26
N GLY A 65 -6.13 -3.45 2.36
CA GLY A 65 -6.83 -4.03 3.51
C GLY A 65 -8.36 -4.06 3.37
N LEU A 66 -8.95 -2.89 3.10
CA LEU A 66 -10.41 -2.75 3.05
C LEU A 66 -10.98 -3.42 1.81
N PHE A 67 -10.46 -3.07 0.64
CA PHE A 67 -10.99 -3.54 -0.63
C PHE A 67 -10.42 -4.87 -1.10
N GLY A 68 -9.36 -5.38 -0.47
CA GLY A 68 -8.70 -6.63 -0.89
C GLY A 68 -8.10 -6.56 -2.30
N ARG A 69 -7.80 -5.35 -2.79
CA ARG A 69 -7.31 -5.08 -4.15
C ARG A 69 -5.78 -4.99 -4.16
N LYS A 70 -5.11 -6.12 -3.88
CA LYS A 70 -3.63 -6.24 -3.82
C LYS A 70 -2.94 -5.65 -5.05
N HIS A 71 -3.49 -5.92 -6.23
CA HIS A 71 -2.89 -5.50 -7.49
C HIS A 71 -2.98 -3.97 -7.67
N LEU A 72 -4.12 -3.34 -7.37
CA LEU A 72 -4.29 -1.88 -7.46
C LEU A 72 -3.42 -1.13 -6.46
N SER A 73 -3.31 -1.63 -5.22
CA SER A 73 -2.38 -1.04 -4.23
C SER A 73 -0.96 -1.05 -4.77
N ARG A 74 -0.49 -2.18 -5.32
CA ARG A 74 0.86 -2.29 -5.88
C ARG A 74 1.07 -1.36 -7.08
N TYR A 75 0.07 -1.20 -7.94
CA TYR A 75 0.15 -0.24 -9.05
C TYR A 75 0.25 1.19 -8.54
N PHE A 76 -0.58 1.55 -7.56
CA PHE A 76 -0.53 2.87 -6.95
C PHE A 76 0.85 3.15 -6.33
N ASP A 77 1.37 2.21 -5.53
CA ASP A 77 2.66 2.36 -4.86
C ASP A 77 3.82 2.49 -5.86
N VAL A 78 3.85 1.65 -6.91
CA VAL A 78 4.91 1.64 -7.93
C VAL A 78 4.87 2.88 -8.82
N PHE A 79 3.68 3.39 -9.20
CA PHE A 79 3.57 4.43 -10.22
C PHE A 79 3.34 5.85 -9.66
N GLY A 80 3.12 6.02 -8.37
CA GLY A 80 2.91 7.35 -7.82
C GLY A 80 3.05 7.47 -6.31
N GLY A 81 2.46 6.55 -5.54
CA GLY A 81 2.35 6.64 -4.09
C GLY A 81 3.69 6.78 -3.38
N MET A 82 4.61 5.83 -3.59
CA MET A 82 5.91 5.85 -2.91
C MET A 82 6.83 6.96 -3.42
N MET A 83 6.79 7.28 -4.71
CA MET A 83 7.58 8.38 -5.29
C MET A 83 7.12 9.75 -4.77
N PHE A 84 5.81 9.99 -4.76
CA PHE A 84 5.23 11.20 -4.19
C PHE A 84 5.56 11.31 -2.70
N ALA A 85 5.43 10.22 -1.93
CA ALA A 85 5.80 10.19 -0.53
C ALA A 85 7.28 10.56 -0.28
N ALA A 86 8.21 9.99 -1.07
CA ALA A 86 9.63 10.33 -0.97
C ALA A 86 9.89 11.82 -1.23
N VAL A 87 9.28 12.38 -2.28
CA VAL A 87 9.42 13.81 -2.63
C VAL A 87 8.81 14.70 -1.55
N ALA A 88 7.61 14.38 -1.08
CA ALA A 88 6.90 15.14 -0.06
C ALA A 88 7.67 15.17 1.26
N ILE A 89 8.11 14.02 1.77
CA ILE A 89 8.89 13.96 3.02
C ILE A 89 10.23 14.66 2.85
N THR A 90 10.90 14.55 1.70
CA THR A 90 12.16 15.25 1.43
C THR A 90 11.98 16.77 1.48
N TRP A 91 10.92 17.30 0.85
CA TRP A 91 10.61 18.73 0.93
C TRP A 91 10.32 19.17 2.36
N LEU A 92 9.45 18.42 3.06
CA LEU A 92 9.09 18.71 4.45
C LEU A 92 10.28 18.62 5.40
N LEU A 93 11.27 17.77 5.11
CA LEU A 93 12.51 17.70 5.89
C LEU A 93 13.37 18.95 5.67
N MET A 94 13.44 19.47 4.43
CA MET A 94 14.22 20.67 4.12
C MET A 94 13.61 21.93 4.73
N VAL A 95 12.29 22.11 4.63
CA VAL A 95 11.60 23.27 5.22
C VAL A 95 11.47 23.12 6.73
N PHE A 96 11.25 21.89 7.18
CA PHE A 96 10.94 21.46 8.55
C PHE A 96 9.93 22.38 9.24
N PRO A 97 8.65 22.34 8.81
CA PRO A 97 7.62 23.26 9.29
C PRO A 97 6.96 22.83 10.61
N PHE A 98 7.56 21.90 11.35
CA PHE A 98 6.99 21.30 12.56
C PHE A 98 7.75 21.72 13.83
N ASP A 99 7.02 21.86 14.93
CA ASP A 99 7.59 22.00 16.28
C ASP A 99 7.00 20.96 17.23
N PHE A 100 7.80 19.94 17.51
CA PHE A 100 7.40 18.80 18.31
C PHE A 100 7.33 19.10 19.82
N ALA A 101 7.74 20.29 20.27
CA ALA A 101 7.48 20.73 21.64
C ALA A 101 5.97 20.75 21.95
N TYR A 102 5.15 21.08 20.96
CA TYR A 102 3.69 21.15 21.07
C TYR A 102 3.00 19.86 20.64
N PHE A 103 3.75 18.80 20.33
CA PHE A 103 3.18 17.59 19.73
C PHE A 103 2.17 16.92 20.66
N ALA A 104 2.36 16.96 21.99
CA ALA A 104 1.46 16.31 22.94
C ALA A 104 0.19 17.12 23.27
N ASP A 105 0.07 18.36 22.80
CA ASP A 105 -0.94 19.31 23.30
C ASP A 105 -2.38 18.95 22.92
N VAL A 106 -2.56 18.15 21.88
CA VAL A 106 -3.88 17.65 21.47
C VAL A 106 -4.39 16.54 22.40
N LEU A 107 -3.49 15.91 23.16
CA LEU A 107 -3.84 14.77 24.02
C LEU A 107 -4.21 15.22 25.44
N PRO A 108 -5.15 14.49 26.08
CA PRO A 108 -5.38 14.62 27.51
C PRO A 108 -4.14 14.19 28.30
N ASP A 109 -3.95 14.77 29.49
CA ASP A 109 -2.72 14.64 30.28
C ASP A 109 -2.23 13.18 30.45
N PHE A 110 -3.15 12.25 30.70
CA PHE A 110 -2.82 10.83 30.88
C PHE A 110 -2.30 10.12 29.63
N LEU A 111 -2.48 10.68 28.42
CA LEU A 111 -1.97 10.14 27.15
C LEU A 111 -0.71 10.85 26.66
N ARG A 112 -0.38 12.02 27.22
CA ARG A 112 0.76 12.82 26.75
C ARG A 112 2.09 12.07 26.83
N PHE A 113 2.24 11.17 27.82
CA PHE A 113 3.44 10.36 27.97
C PHE A 113 3.80 9.52 26.73
N LEU A 114 2.81 9.16 25.90
CA LEU A 114 3.03 8.36 24.69
C LEU A 114 3.84 9.11 23.62
N VAL A 115 3.73 10.44 23.57
CA VAL A 115 4.30 11.26 22.48
C VAL A 115 5.16 12.42 22.95
N GLN A 116 5.10 12.81 24.23
CA GLN A 116 5.86 13.96 24.76
C GLN A 116 7.38 13.81 24.67
N TRP A 117 7.87 12.57 24.60
CA TRP A 117 9.30 12.29 24.47
C TRP A 117 9.81 12.54 23.05
N PHE A 118 8.92 12.77 22.10
CA PHE A 118 9.23 12.92 20.68
C PHE A 118 9.70 14.35 20.40
N SER A 119 10.97 14.50 20.04
CA SER A 119 11.61 15.80 19.78
C SER A 119 11.77 16.10 18.30
N ASN A 120 12.11 17.36 17.99
CA ASN A 120 12.43 17.79 16.63
C ASN A 120 13.55 16.96 15.98
N ASP A 121 14.56 16.57 16.76
CA ASP A 121 15.67 15.77 16.25
C ASP A 121 15.25 14.33 15.95
N ILE A 122 14.46 13.71 16.83
CA ILE A 122 13.88 12.38 16.61
C ILE A 122 13.02 12.39 15.34
N ALA A 123 12.19 13.41 15.18
CA ALA A 123 11.36 13.58 13.99
C ALA A 123 12.20 13.62 12.70
N ARG A 124 13.27 14.44 12.67
CA ARG A 124 14.16 14.55 11.51
C ARG A 124 14.80 13.22 11.16
N VAL A 125 15.31 12.49 12.17
CA VAL A 125 15.91 11.18 11.96
C VAL A 125 14.90 10.20 11.37
N LEU A 126 13.68 10.16 11.91
CA LEU A 126 12.62 9.30 11.39
C LEU A 126 12.17 9.69 9.99
N MET A 127 12.16 10.98 9.64
CA MET A 127 11.88 11.44 8.28
C MET A 127 12.97 10.99 7.31
N VAL A 128 14.26 11.06 7.68
CA VAL A 128 15.36 10.54 6.86
C VAL A 128 15.21 9.03 6.65
N LEU A 129 14.95 8.26 7.71
CA LEU A 129 14.67 6.82 7.60
C LEU A 129 13.45 6.55 6.73
N GLY A 130 12.39 7.34 6.87
CA GLY A 130 11.21 7.29 6.03
C GLY A 130 11.55 7.49 4.56
N ILE A 131 12.34 8.50 4.21
CA ILE A 131 12.80 8.73 2.82
C ILE A 131 13.52 7.49 2.29
N LEU A 132 14.46 6.93 3.05
CA LEU A 132 15.20 5.73 2.65
C LEU A 132 14.27 4.53 2.43
N VAL A 133 13.30 4.31 3.32
CA VAL A 133 12.31 3.23 3.19
C VAL A 133 11.49 3.40 1.90
N HIS A 134 11.05 4.61 1.58
CA HIS A 134 10.29 4.86 0.35
C HIS A 134 11.14 4.66 -0.90
N LEU A 135 12.40 5.11 -0.90
CA LEU A 135 13.32 4.93 -2.04
C LEU A 135 13.67 3.46 -2.27
N VAL A 136 14.02 2.73 -1.20
CA VAL A 136 14.31 1.28 -1.28
C VAL A 136 13.05 0.51 -1.69
N GLY A 137 11.90 0.85 -1.10
CA GLY A 137 10.61 0.26 -1.43
C GLY A 137 10.24 0.44 -2.90
N GLN A 138 10.47 1.64 -3.46
CA GLN A 138 10.22 1.95 -4.86
C GLN A 138 11.06 1.05 -5.79
N VAL A 139 12.36 0.91 -5.52
CA VAL A 139 13.25 0.05 -6.31
C VAL A 139 12.82 -1.41 -6.19
N TRP A 140 12.56 -1.88 -4.97
CA TRP A 140 12.17 -3.26 -4.70
C TRP A 140 10.85 -3.64 -5.37
N MET A 141 9.82 -2.80 -5.26
CA MET A 141 8.52 -3.05 -5.87
C MET A 141 8.58 -3.00 -7.40
N GLY A 142 9.38 -2.08 -7.97
CA GLY A 142 9.65 -2.04 -9.41
C GLY A 142 10.31 -3.33 -9.92
N LEU A 143 11.32 -3.85 -9.20
CA LEU A 143 11.97 -5.12 -9.52
C LEU A 143 10.99 -6.29 -9.45
N LEU A 144 10.24 -6.42 -8.35
CA LEU A 144 9.23 -7.47 -8.18
C LEU A 144 8.19 -7.44 -9.30
N PHE A 145 7.73 -6.27 -9.70
CA PHE A 145 6.79 -6.12 -10.81
C PHE A 145 7.34 -6.72 -12.10
N MET A 146 8.61 -6.43 -12.44
CA MET A 146 9.26 -7.00 -13.62
C MET A 146 9.42 -8.52 -13.53
N PHE A 147 9.87 -9.05 -12.39
CA PHE A 147 10.07 -10.50 -12.22
C PHE A 147 8.76 -11.27 -12.29
N VAL A 148 7.73 -10.81 -11.60
CA VAL A 148 6.39 -11.43 -11.61
C VAL A 148 5.78 -11.40 -13.01
N ARG A 149 5.95 -10.30 -13.75
CA ARG A 149 5.50 -10.20 -15.15
C ARG A 149 6.22 -11.21 -16.04
N LYS A 150 7.55 -11.33 -15.90
CA LYS A 150 8.36 -12.32 -16.64
C LYS A 150 7.97 -13.76 -16.31
N ALA A 151 7.71 -14.08 -15.03
CA ALA A 151 7.29 -15.41 -14.59
C ALA A 151 5.93 -15.80 -15.21
N ARG A 152 4.93 -14.92 -15.14
CA ARG A 152 3.60 -15.18 -15.73
C ARG A 152 3.63 -15.34 -17.25
N ALA A 153 4.50 -14.58 -17.94
CA ALA A 153 4.68 -14.71 -19.37
C ALA A 153 5.23 -16.10 -19.78
N ARG A 154 6.04 -16.74 -18.92
CA ARG A 154 6.58 -18.08 -19.16
C ARG A 154 5.58 -19.20 -18.88
N GLU A 155 4.65 -19.01 -17.95
CA GLU A 155 3.65 -20.02 -17.58
C GLU A 155 2.44 -20.06 -18.53
N SER A 156 2.10 -18.92 -19.15
CA SER A 156 0.93 -18.81 -20.03
C SER A 156 0.94 -19.79 -21.21
N PRO A 157 2.05 -19.98 -21.96
CA PRO A 157 2.12 -20.97 -23.04
C PRO A 157 1.98 -22.40 -22.50
N LYS A 158 2.62 -22.71 -21.36
CA LYS A 158 2.65 -24.05 -20.76
C LYS A 158 1.25 -24.50 -20.31
N LYS A 159 0.49 -23.59 -19.71
CA LYS A 159 -0.90 -23.84 -19.28
C LYS A 159 -1.85 -24.02 -20.46
N SER A 160 -1.64 -23.25 -21.53
CA SER A 160 -2.40 -23.40 -22.79
C SER A 160 -2.20 -24.77 -23.42
N SER A 161 -0.96 -25.22 -23.56
CA SER A 161 -0.65 -26.53 -24.17
C SER A 161 -1.16 -27.70 -23.32
N TYR A 162 -1.07 -27.61 -21.99
CA TYR A 162 -1.64 -28.62 -21.10
C TYR A 162 -3.15 -28.75 -21.27
N ASN A 163 -3.88 -27.62 -21.22
CA ASN A 163 -5.34 -27.62 -21.37
C ASN A 163 -5.80 -28.13 -22.74
N GLN A 164 -5.06 -27.83 -23.81
CA GLN A 164 -5.35 -28.36 -25.15
C GLN A 164 -5.16 -29.87 -25.22
N GLY A 165 -4.09 -30.41 -24.64
CA GLY A 165 -3.85 -31.85 -24.58
C GLY A 165 -4.95 -32.60 -23.81
N THR A 166 -5.36 -32.08 -22.65
CA THR A 166 -6.46 -32.67 -21.86
C THR A 166 -7.80 -32.63 -22.60
N SER A 167 -8.07 -31.53 -23.32
CA SER A 167 -9.30 -31.37 -24.09
C SER A 167 -9.36 -32.36 -25.26
N GLN A 168 -8.25 -32.52 -26.00
CA GLN A 168 -8.18 -33.51 -27.07
C GLN A 168 -8.33 -34.94 -26.54
N GLN A 169 -7.66 -35.28 -25.44
CA GLN A 169 -7.77 -36.61 -24.83
C GLN A 169 -9.21 -36.92 -24.39
N ASN A 170 -9.92 -35.96 -23.79
CA ASN A 170 -11.31 -36.12 -23.39
C ASN A 170 -12.25 -36.29 -24.59
N LEU A 171 -12.01 -35.57 -25.69
CA LEU A 171 -12.75 -35.73 -26.94
C LEU A 171 -12.56 -37.14 -27.52
N THR A 172 -11.32 -37.62 -27.59
CA THR A 172 -11.01 -38.97 -28.07
C THR A 172 -11.68 -40.05 -27.21
N ILE A 173 -11.64 -39.92 -25.87
CA ILE A 173 -12.31 -40.86 -24.96
C ILE A 173 -13.83 -40.83 -25.18
N SER A 174 -14.44 -39.66 -25.36
CA SER A 174 -15.87 -39.54 -25.60
C SER A 174 -16.31 -40.16 -26.94
N GLU A 175 -15.48 -40.03 -27.98
CA GLU A 175 -15.72 -40.66 -29.28
C GLU A 175 -15.60 -42.20 -29.20
N GLN A 176 -14.60 -42.71 -28.47
CA GLN A 176 -14.43 -44.15 -28.24
C GLN A 176 -15.61 -44.74 -27.46
N ILE A 177 -16.12 -44.06 -26.44
CA ILE A 177 -17.29 -44.51 -25.67
C ILE A 177 -18.55 -44.51 -26.56
N LYS A 178 -18.75 -43.46 -27.37
CA LYS A 178 -19.89 -43.33 -28.28
C LYS A 178 -19.90 -44.40 -29.37
N ASN A 179 -18.72 -44.76 -29.87
CA ASN A 179 -18.57 -45.77 -30.92
C ASN A 179 -18.56 -47.19 -30.35
N GLY A 180 -17.95 -47.43 -29.18
CA GLY A 180 -17.97 -48.72 -28.49
C GLY A 180 -19.35 -49.09 -27.94
N GLY A 181 -20.14 -48.11 -27.48
CA GLY A 181 -21.54 -48.31 -27.07
C GLY A 181 -22.49 -48.67 -28.22
N ARG A 182 -22.11 -48.42 -29.49
CA ARG A 182 -22.87 -48.83 -30.68
C ARG A 182 -22.62 -50.28 -31.12
N VAL A 183 -21.58 -50.94 -30.60
CA VAL A 183 -21.19 -52.30 -31.01
C VAL A 183 -21.87 -53.39 -30.16
N TYR A 184 -22.43 -53.04 -29.01
CA TYR A 184 -23.09 -53.98 -28.08
C TYR A 184 -24.60 -53.73 -27.90
N GLY A 185 -25.19 -52.92 -28.78
CA GLY A 185 -26.62 -52.60 -28.79
C GLY A 185 -27.27 -52.96 -30.12
N GLU A 186 -27.26 -54.25 -30.46
CA GLU A 186 -28.19 -54.88 -31.41
C GLU A 186 -28.96 -56.00 -30.70
#